data_AF-A0A4R4R0B0-F1
#
_entry.id   AF-A0A4R4R0B0-F1
#
_cell.length_a   1.000
_cell.length_b   1.000
_cell.length_c   1.000
_cell.angle_alpha   90.00
_cell.angle_beta   90.00
_cell.angle_gamma   90.00
#
_symmetry.space_group_name_H-M   'P 1'
#
loop_
_entity.id
_entity.type
_entity.pdbx_description
1 polymer ?
#
loop_
_entity_poly.entity_id
_entity_poly.type
_entity_poly.pdbx_seq_one_letter_code
_entity_poly.pdbx_strand_id
1 'polypeptide(L)'
;MNSQPHPLSHAEYTKSVDEERYPDDPHVPLDEPFVNAAGSILNVLLERFTSVALIESHPGAVRANHYHKTDWHYAYVLSGSIVYGWRPVDGAESVQVRTFKTGQLFFTPPRVAHVMYFPERTTFMTFARNKRDHESHESDVVRVPSMFDVSWSRFTGQYQYTVDPNASEVDTGTPS
;
A
#
# COMPACT_ATOMS: atom_id res chain seq x y z
N MET A 1 22.27 -24.98 9.33
CA MET A 1 21.12 -24.98 8.39
C MET A 1 20.38 -23.68 8.63
N ASN A 2 20.58 -22.68 7.77
CA ASN A 2 19.82 -21.43 7.87
C ASN A 2 18.43 -21.71 7.31
N SER A 3 17.49 -22.04 8.19
CA SER A 3 16.06 -22.01 7.87
C SER A 3 15.75 -20.60 7.37
N GLN A 4 15.37 -20.49 6.09
CA GLN A 4 14.78 -19.27 5.55
C GLN A 4 13.64 -18.86 6.50
N PRO A 5 13.58 -17.58 6.92
CA PRO A 5 12.53 -17.14 7.83
C PRO A 5 11.18 -17.48 7.19
N HIS A 6 10.31 -18.13 7.96
CA HIS A 6 8.95 -18.41 7.53
C HIS A 6 8.23 -17.07 7.29
N PRO A 7 7.51 -16.88 6.17
CA PRO A 7 6.69 -15.69 6.00
C PRO A 7 5.71 -15.60 7.18
N LEU A 8 5.54 -14.40 7.73
CA LEU A 8 4.65 -14.16 8.87
C LEU A 8 3.23 -14.59 8.50
N SER A 9 2.51 -15.22 9.41
CA SER A 9 1.06 -15.35 9.30
C SER A 9 0.36 -14.00 9.46
N HIS A 10 -0.93 -13.92 9.14
CA HIS A 10 -1.74 -12.72 9.31
C HIS A 10 -1.63 -12.18 10.75
N ALA A 11 -1.85 -13.04 11.74
CA ALA A 11 -1.77 -12.69 13.16
C ALA A 11 -0.37 -12.25 13.60
N GLU A 12 0.69 -12.93 13.13
CA GLU A 12 2.06 -12.54 13.46
C GLU A 12 2.43 -11.19 12.84
N TYR A 13 1.99 -10.93 11.61
CA TYR A 13 2.23 -9.66 10.94
C TYR A 13 1.56 -8.52 11.70
N THR A 14 0.25 -8.61 11.94
CA THR A 14 -0.48 -7.52 12.59
C THR A 14 0.01 -7.28 14.01
N LYS A 15 0.30 -8.36 14.75
CA LYS A 15 0.89 -8.26 16.09
C LYS A 15 2.26 -7.58 16.07
N SER A 16 3.10 -7.90 15.09
CA SER A 16 4.40 -7.24 14.93
C SER A 16 4.25 -5.73 14.78
N VAL A 17 3.28 -5.27 14.00
CA VAL A 17 3.00 -3.84 13.83
C VAL A 17 2.44 -3.18 15.10
N ASP A 18 1.55 -3.83 15.85
CA ASP A 18 1.06 -3.31 17.15
C ASP A 18 2.19 -3.19 18.19
N GLU A 19 3.20 -4.06 18.09
CA GLU A 19 4.43 -4.01 18.88
C GLU A 19 5.50 -3.05 18.29
N GLU A 20 5.14 -2.22 17.32
CA GLU A 20 6.02 -1.26 16.61
C GLU A 20 7.24 -1.91 15.93
N ARG A 21 7.13 -3.19 15.57
CA ARG A 21 8.12 -3.95 14.78
C ARG A 21 7.60 -4.13 13.36
N TYR A 22 8.06 -3.29 12.43
CA TYR A 22 7.52 -3.24 11.08
C TYR A 22 8.20 -4.26 10.14
N PRO A 23 7.44 -5.19 9.52
CA PRO A 23 7.99 -6.10 8.51
C PRO A 23 8.41 -5.37 7.23
N ASP A 24 9.45 -5.88 6.55
CA ASP A 24 9.96 -5.28 5.30
C ASP A 24 9.05 -5.53 4.10
N ASP A 25 8.36 -6.67 4.06
CA ASP A 25 7.39 -6.97 3.00
C ASP A 25 6.10 -6.18 3.26
N PRO A 26 5.67 -5.29 2.35
CA PRO A 26 4.41 -4.57 2.51
C PRO A 26 3.18 -5.47 2.42
N HIS A 27 3.24 -6.66 1.82
CA HIS A 27 2.06 -7.52 1.72
C HIS A 27 1.73 -8.14 3.07
N VAL A 28 0.52 -7.86 3.56
CA VAL A 28 -0.01 -8.47 4.77
C VAL A 28 -0.80 -9.71 4.36
N PRO A 29 -0.38 -10.91 4.78
CA PRO A 29 -1.14 -12.12 4.50
C PRO A 29 -2.49 -12.05 5.22
N LEU A 30 -3.54 -12.52 4.56
CA LEU A 30 -4.87 -12.66 5.14
C LEU A 30 -5.20 -14.15 5.30
N ASP A 31 -5.95 -14.47 6.33
CA ASP A 31 -6.46 -15.83 6.53
C ASP A 31 -7.56 -16.15 5.52
N GLU A 32 -7.81 -17.44 5.30
CA GLU A 32 -8.97 -17.88 4.52
C GLU A 32 -10.27 -17.40 5.20
N PRO A 33 -11.24 -16.88 4.43
CA PRO A 33 -12.50 -16.44 5.00
C PRO A 33 -13.29 -17.63 5.57
N PHE A 34 -14.02 -17.39 6.64
CA PHE A 34 -15.04 -18.32 7.09
C PHE A 34 -16.26 -18.23 6.16
N VAL A 35 -16.64 -19.34 5.53
CA VAL A 35 -17.74 -19.38 4.53
C VAL A 35 -18.85 -20.32 4.99
N ASN A 36 -20.10 -19.87 4.91
CA ASN A 36 -21.29 -20.69 5.12
C ASN A 36 -22.44 -20.28 4.18
N ALA A 37 -23.63 -20.86 4.35
CA ALA A 37 -24.79 -20.56 3.51
C ALA A 37 -25.27 -19.09 3.56
N ALA A 38 -24.88 -18.32 4.59
CA ALA A 38 -25.23 -16.91 4.73
C ALA A 38 -24.21 -15.95 4.08
N GLY A 39 -23.04 -16.45 3.67
CA GLY A 39 -21.98 -15.65 3.04
C GLY A 39 -20.58 -15.96 3.59
N SER A 40 -19.71 -14.96 3.53
CA SER A 40 -18.30 -15.07 3.96
C SER A 40 -17.91 -13.98 4.95
N ILE A 41 -17.09 -14.33 5.94
CA ILE A 41 -16.46 -13.40 6.88
C ILE A 41 -14.95 -13.48 6.69
N LEU A 42 -14.34 -12.35 6.33
CA LEU A 42 -12.89 -12.19 6.25
C LEU A 42 -12.44 -11.23 7.35
N ASN A 43 -11.54 -11.67 8.22
CA ASN A 43 -10.88 -10.78 9.14
C ASN A 43 -9.81 -10.00 8.38
N VAL A 44 -10.02 -8.70 8.18
CA VAL A 44 -9.08 -7.85 7.43
C VAL A 44 -7.95 -7.34 8.33
N LEU A 45 -8.22 -7.04 9.60
CA LEU A 45 -7.20 -6.56 10.52
C LEU A 45 -7.49 -7.10 11.92
N LEU A 46 -6.46 -7.64 12.59
CA LEU A 46 -6.59 -8.30 13.89
C LEU A 46 -6.16 -7.41 15.07
N GLU A 47 -5.50 -6.29 14.80
CA GLU A 47 -4.96 -5.39 15.82
C GLU A 47 -5.54 -3.97 15.75
N ARG A 48 -5.18 -3.13 16.72
CA ARG A 48 -5.74 -1.79 16.90
C ARG A 48 -5.33 -0.82 15.81
N PHE A 49 -6.27 0.05 15.45
CA PHE A 49 -6.03 1.26 14.64
C PHE A 49 -6.84 2.42 15.26
N THR A 50 -6.45 3.65 14.95
CA THR A 50 -7.10 4.85 15.51
C THR A 50 -8.14 5.42 14.56
N SER A 51 -7.87 5.44 13.26
CA SER A 51 -8.80 5.97 12.27
C SER A 51 -8.80 5.16 10.98
N VAL A 52 -9.92 5.24 10.26
CA VAL A 52 -10.10 4.58 8.97
C VAL A 52 -10.66 5.59 7.97
N ALA A 53 -10.15 5.55 6.74
CA ALA A 53 -10.67 6.31 5.63
C ALA A 53 -11.09 5.36 4.51
N LEU A 54 -12.25 5.63 3.91
CA LEU A 54 -12.65 5.05 2.63
C LEU A 54 -12.19 5.98 1.51
N ILE A 55 -11.46 5.45 0.54
CA ILE A 55 -10.85 6.23 -0.52
C ILE A 55 -11.27 5.66 -1.87
N GLU A 56 -11.73 6.54 -2.75
CA GLU A 56 -11.90 6.27 -4.17
C GLU A 56 -10.82 7.01 -4.97
N SER A 57 -10.28 6.35 -5.99
CA SER A 57 -9.32 6.91 -6.96
C SER A 57 -9.78 6.63 -8.38
N HIS A 58 -9.57 7.61 -9.26
CA HIS A 58 -9.85 7.49 -10.69
C HIS A 58 -8.70 6.79 -11.43
N PRO A 59 -8.99 6.11 -12.57
CA PRO A 59 -7.95 5.61 -13.47
C PRO A 59 -6.97 6.72 -13.85
N GLY A 60 -5.68 6.40 -13.89
CA GLY A 60 -4.62 7.35 -14.22
C GLY A 60 -4.13 8.20 -13.04
N ALA A 61 -4.78 8.14 -11.87
CA ALA A 61 -4.38 8.97 -10.73
C ALA A 61 -3.05 8.50 -10.13
N VAL A 62 -2.23 9.46 -9.67
CA VAL A 62 -1.06 9.24 -8.82
C VAL A 62 -1.26 9.96 -7.50
N ARG A 63 -1.09 9.26 -6.37
CA ARG A 63 -1.26 9.83 -5.02
C ARG A 63 -0.14 9.35 -4.09
N ALA A 64 -0.21 9.85 -2.86
CA ALA A 64 0.62 9.40 -1.74
C ALA A 64 2.13 9.66 -1.88
N ASN A 65 2.55 10.64 -2.69
CA ASN A 65 3.94 11.09 -2.85
C ASN A 65 4.49 11.77 -1.57
N HIS A 66 4.60 11.00 -0.49
CA HIS A 66 5.04 11.45 0.81
C HIS A 66 5.55 10.29 1.66
N TYR A 67 6.09 10.63 2.82
CA TYR A 67 6.20 9.71 3.95
C TYR A 67 5.57 10.35 5.19
N HIS A 68 5.28 9.49 6.16
CA HIS A 68 4.82 9.87 7.49
C HIS A 68 5.98 9.81 8.47
N LYS A 69 6.09 10.80 9.37
CA LYS A 69 7.13 10.78 10.42
C LYS A 69 6.82 9.70 11.46
N THR A 70 5.54 9.56 11.84
CA THR A 70 5.09 8.69 12.92
C THR A 70 3.88 7.83 12.56
N ASP A 71 3.04 8.26 11.61
CA ASP A 71 1.88 7.45 11.19
C ASP A 71 2.32 6.24 10.38
N TRP A 72 1.54 5.17 10.48
CA TRP A 72 1.62 4.00 9.62
C TRP A 72 0.25 3.69 9.06
N HIS A 73 0.22 2.96 7.95
CA HIS A 73 -1.03 2.64 7.26
C HIS A 73 -1.12 1.19 6.86
N TYR A 74 -2.25 0.57 7.17
CA TYR A 74 -2.74 -0.56 6.37
C TYR A 74 -3.64 -0.04 5.25
N ALA A 75 -3.64 -0.71 4.11
CA ALA A 75 -4.52 -0.42 2.98
C ALA A 75 -5.13 -1.71 2.42
N TYR A 76 -6.45 -1.83 2.49
CA TYR A 76 -7.21 -2.97 1.97
C TYR A 76 -7.94 -2.59 0.69
N VAL A 77 -7.67 -3.29 -0.41
CA VAL A 77 -8.28 -2.99 -1.73
C VAL A 77 -9.65 -3.64 -1.82
N LEU A 78 -10.71 -2.82 -1.85
CA LEU A 78 -12.11 -3.27 -1.97
C LEU A 78 -12.48 -3.59 -3.42
N SER A 79 -11.97 -2.80 -4.37
CA SER A 79 -12.15 -3.02 -5.81
C SER A 79 -11.04 -2.36 -6.61
N GLY A 80 -10.67 -2.92 -7.76
CA GLY A 80 -9.62 -2.40 -8.64
C GLY A 80 -8.22 -2.87 -8.21
N SER A 81 -7.22 -2.02 -8.45
CA SER A 81 -5.82 -2.33 -8.18
C SER A 81 -4.96 -1.07 -7.95
N ILE A 82 -3.87 -1.25 -7.22
CA ILE A 82 -2.93 -0.20 -6.83
C ILE A 82 -1.52 -0.66 -7.18
N VAL A 83 -0.83 0.07 -8.04
CA VAL A 83 0.62 -0.06 -8.20
C VAL A 83 1.25 0.77 -7.10
N TYR A 84 1.87 0.10 -6.13
CA TYR A 84 2.47 0.71 -4.94
C TYR A 84 3.99 0.71 -5.08
N GLY A 85 4.59 1.90 -5.02
CA GLY A 85 6.03 2.10 -4.99
C GLY A 85 6.48 2.56 -3.60
N TRP A 86 7.59 2.04 -3.07
CA TRP A 86 8.11 2.44 -1.77
C TRP A 86 9.63 2.39 -1.67
N ARG A 87 10.20 3.23 -0.79
CA ARG A 87 11.58 3.15 -0.32
C ARG A 87 11.73 3.74 1.09
N PRO A 88 12.63 3.22 1.94
CA PRO A 88 13.02 3.89 3.17
C PRO A 88 13.60 5.28 2.91
N VAL A 89 13.26 6.28 3.72
CA VAL A 89 13.77 7.65 3.54
C VAL A 89 15.25 7.80 3.89
N ASP A 90 15.76 6.93 4.76
CA ASP A 90 17.14 6.94 5.25
C ASP A 90 18.02 5.88 4.54
N GLY A 91 17.45 5.15 3.57
CA GLY A 91 18.13 4.10 2.82
C GLY A 91 18.67 4.58 1.48
N ALA A 92 19.74 3.93 1.01
CA ALA A 92 20.25 4.09 -0.36
C ALA A 92 19.56 3.11 -1.34
N GLU A 93 18.42 2.54 -0.94
CA GLU A 93 17.71 1.50 -1.69
C GLU A 93 17.00 2.09 -2.91
N SER A 94 16.96 1.30 -3.98
CA SER A 94 16.09 1.57 -5.12
C SER A 94 14.62 1.48 -4.69
N VAL A 95 13.76 2.19 -5.40
CA VAL A 95 12.32 2.10 -5.17
C VAL A 95 11.86 0.69 -5.53
N GLN A 96 11.18 0.05 -4.60
CA GLN A 96 10.54 -1.24 -4.80
C GLN A 96 9.11 -1.03 -5.28
N VAL A 97 8.57 -1.98 -6.06
CA VAL A 97 7.24 -1.87 -6.65
C VAL A 97 6.47 -3.18 -6.51
N ARG A 98 5.17 -3.06 -6.22
CA ARG A 98 4.25 -4.20 -6.19
C ARG A 98 2.84 -3.73 -6.53
N THR A 99 2.12 -4.56 -7.29
CA THR A 99 0.69 -4.33 -7.54
C THR A 99 -0.14 -5.08 -6.50
N PHE A 100 -1.05 -4.36 -5.83
CA PHE A 100 -2.06 -4.90 -4.93
C PHE A 100 -3.43 -4.83 -5.57
N LYS A 101 -4.14 -5.96 -5.58
CA LYS A 101 -5.45 -6.14 -6.21
C LYS A 101 -6.54 -6.29 -5.16
N THR A 102 -7.78 -6.28 -5.64
CA THR A 102 -8.98 -6.57 -4.83
C THR A 102 -8.76 -7.75 -3.89
N GLY A 103 -9.10 -7.56 -2.62
CA GLY A 103 -8.96 -8.57 -1.57
C GLY A 103 -7.57 -8.64 -0.93
N GLN A 104 -6.59 -7.84 -1.38
CA GLN A 104 -5.27 -7.81 -0.77
C GLN A 104 -5.14 -6.67 0.24
N LEU A 105 -4.38 -6.94 1.30
CA LEU A 105 -3.98 -5.98 2.32
C LEU A 105 -2.49 -5.70 2.20
N PHE A 106 -2.11 -4.43 2.33
CA PHE A 106 -0.71 -4.05 2.43
C PHE A 106 -0.46 -3.00 3.50
N PHE A 107 0.79 -2.86 3.89
CA PHE A 107 1.24 -2.02 4.98
C PHE A 107 2.35 -1.06 4.54
N THR A 108 2.28 0.16 5.08
CA THR A 108 3.26 1.23 4.91
C THR A 108 3.73 1.67 6.30
N PRO A 109 4.98 1.42 6.69
CA PRO A 109 5.50 1.87 7.97
C PRO A 109 5.81 3.38 7.98
N PRO A 110 6.06 3.96 9.17
CA PRO A 110 6.59 5.32 9.27
C PRO A 110 7.95 5.40 8.58
N ARG A 111 8.34 6.60 8.14
CA ARG A 111 9.62 6.87 7.47
C ARG A 111 9.86 6.06 6.18
N VAL A 112 8.79 5.58 5.54
CA VAL A 112 8.85 5.03 4.19
C VAL A 112 8.14 5.97 3.23
N ALA A 113 8.92 6.52 2.29
CA ALA A 113 8.36 7.29 1.20
C ALA A 113 7.67 6.32 0.24
N HIS A 114 6.47 6.70 -0.19
CA HIS A 114 5.67 5.85 -1.05
C HIS A 114 4.97 6.65 -2.15
N VAL A 115 4.37 5.92 -3.08
CA VAL A 115 3.52 6.43 -4.15
C VAL A 115 2.51 5.35 -4.53
N MET A 116 1.31 5.77 -4.90
CA MET A 116 0.27 4.88 -5.41
C MET A 116 -0.18 5.37 -6.78
N TYR A 117 -0.07 4.50 -7.78
CA TYR A 117 -0.69 4.68 -9.08
C TYR A 117 -1.91 3.77 -9.23
N PHE A 118 -2.98 4.33 -9.80
CA PHE A 118 -4.27 3.66 -9.95
C PHE A 118 -4.55 3.42 -11.44
N PRO A 119 -4.28 2.23 -12.00
CA PRO A 119 -4.50 1.95 -13.42
C PRO A 119 -5.99 1.93 -13.81
N GLU A 120 -6.86 1.68 -12.83
CA GLU A 120 -8.30 1.58 -12.98
C GLU A 120 -9.03 2.24 -11.79
N ARG A 121 -10.37 2.31 -11.87
CA ARG A 121 -11.17 2.86 -10.78
C ARG A 121 -10.99 1.96 -9.57
N THR A 122 -10.49 2.54 -8.49
CA THR A 122 -10.08 1.77 -7.32
C THR A 122 -10.72 2.33 -6.07
N THR A 123 -11.28 1.43 -5.25
CA THR A 123 -11.83 1.76 -3.94
C THR A 123 -11.08 0.95 -2.90
N PHE A 124 -10.61 1.60 -1.85
CA PHE A 124 -9.81 0.96 -0.81
C PHE A 124 -10.02 1.64 0.54
N MET A 125 -9.77 0.90 1.61
CA MET A 125 -9.79 1.43 2.98
C MET A 125 -8.37 1.57 3.50
N THR A 126 -8.06 2.70 4.14
CA THR A 126 -6.80 2.87 4.85
C THR A 126 -7.03 2.95 6.35
N PHE A 127 -6.36 2.10 7.12
CA PHE A 127 -6.39 2.09 8.58
C PHE A 127 -5.09 2.73 9.08
N ALA A 128 -5.19 3.69 10.00
CA ALA A 128 -4.07 4.53 10.42
C ALA A 128 -3.79 4.42 11.93
N ARG A 129 -2.52 4.58 12.30
CA ARG A 129 -2.08 4.71 13.70
C ARG A 129 -2.61 5.99 14.32
N ASN A 130 -2.58 7.08 13.57
CA ASN A 130 -2.94 8.40 14.06
C ASN A 130 -4.39 8.75 13.70
N LYS A 131 -4.95 9.73 14.41
CA LYS A 131 -6.20 10.35 13.98
C LYS A 131 -5.91 11.22 12.76
N ARG A 132 -6.70 11.05 11.70
CA ARG A 132 -6.63 11.91 10.50
C ARG A 132 -7.54 13.13 10.64
N ASP A 133 -7.07 14.15 11.34
CA ASP A 133 -7.53 15.52 11.12
C ASP A 133 -6.49 16.29 10.30
N HIS A 134 -6.89 17.41 9.70
CA HIS A 134 -6.03 18.12 8.75
C HIS A 134 -4.72 18.59 9.38
N GLU A 135 -4.76 19.05 10.62
CA GLU A 135 -3.61 19.57 11.35
C GLU A 135 -2.64 18.45 11.75
N SER A 136 -3.15 17.35 12.33
CA SER A 136 -2.34 16.18 12.67
C SER A 136 -1.71 15.56 11.43
N HIS A 137 -2.44 15.48 10.31
CA HIS A 137 -1.95 14.92 9.06
C HIS A 137 -0.81 15.77 8.47
N GLU A 138 -1.02 17.07 8.30
CA GLU A 138 -0.03 17.93 7.64
C GLU A 138 1.26 18.10 8.46
N SER A 139 1.18 18.00 9.80
CA SER A 139 2.38 18.05 10.66
C SER A 139 3.24 16.77 10.60
N ASP A 140 2.62 15.63 10.30
CA ASP A 140 3.29 14.33 10.20
C ASP A 140 3.77 13.98 8.78
N VAL A 141 3.13 14.55 7.76
CA VAL A 141 3.45 14.32 6.35
C VAL A 141 4.69 15.11 5.93
N VAL A 142 5.59 14.44 5.21
CA VAL A 142 6.65 15.08 4.43
C VAL A 142 6.50 14.69 2.98
N ARG A 143 6.19 15.68 2.13
CA ARG A 143 6.00 15.49 0.70
C ARG A 143 7.34 15.26 0.00
N VAL A 144 7.35 14.37 -0.97
CA VAL A 144 8.50 14.07 -1.82
C VAL A 144 8.10 14.20 -3.30
N PRO A 145 9.05 14.44 -4.23
CA PRO A 145 8.78 14.27 -5.65
C PRO A 145 8.22 12.88 -5.93
N SER A 146 7.35 12.77 -6.94
CA SER A 146 6.83 11.45 -7.30
C SER A 146 7.95 10.54 -7.75
N MET A 147 7.89 9.28 -7.31
CA MET A 147 8.82 8.24 -7.74
C MET A 147 8.43 7.65 -9.08
N PHE A 148 7.17 7.87 -9.50
CA PHE A 148 6.64 7.36 -10.76
C PHE A 148 6.54 8.47 -11.78
N ASP A 149 7.00 8.19 -13.00
CA ASP A 149 6.57 8.90 -14.19
C ASP A 149 5.60 7.99 -14.97
N VAL A 150 4.37 8.45 -15.18
CA VAL A 150 3.29 7.61 -15.69
C VAL A 150 2.73 8.17 -16.99
N SER A 151 2.70 7.31 -18.01
CA SER A 151 1.95 7.54 -19.24
C SER A 151 0.69 6.68 -19.20
N TRP A 152 -0.49 7.32 -19.23
CA TRP A 152 -1.78 6.63 -19.26
C TRP A 152 -2.63 7.11 -20.43
N SER A 153 -3.22 6.17 -21.16
CA SER A 153 -4.10 6.44 -22.29
C SER A 153 -5.57 6.31 -21.88
N ARG A 154 -6.28 7.44 -21.84
CA ARG A 154 -7.74 7.43 -21.61
C ARG A 154 -8.55 6.72 -22.68
N PHE A 155 -7.97 6.51 -23.86
CA PHE A 155 -8.65 5.91 -25.00
C PHE A 155 -8.50 4.39 -25.04
N THR A 156 -7.35 3.87 -24.62
CA THR A 156 -7.05 2.43 -24.63
C THR A 156 -7.07 1.80 -23.24
N GLY A 157 -7.05 2.61 -22.18
CA GLY A 157 -6.89 2.14 -20.79
C GLY A 157 -5.49 1.64 -20.46
N GLN A 158 -4.57 1.62 -21.44
CA GLN A 158 -3.20 1.17 -21.24
C GLN A 158 -2.38 2.20 -20.47
N TYR A 159 -1.43 1.70 -19.68
CA TYR A 159 -0.49 2.53 -18.95
C TYR A 159 0.92 1.94 -18.97
N GLN A 160 1.89 2.84 -18.77
CA GLN A 160 3.28 2.53 -18.51
C GLN A 160 3.74 3.43 -17.38
N TYR A 161 4.54 2.90 -16.47
CA TYR A 161 5.24 3.72 -15.51
C TYR A 161 6.73 3.39 -15.50
N THR A 162 7.53 4.39 -15.20
CA THR A 162 8.95 4.22 -14.85
C THR A 162 9.15 4.63 -13.42
N VAL A 163 10.09 3.97 -12.76
CA VAL A 163 10.40 4.22 -11.36
C VAL A 163 11.80 4.77 -11.28
N ASP A 164 11.90 6.08 -11.05
CA ASP A 164 13.11 6.89 -11.21
C ASP A 164 13.59 6.97 -12.68
N PRO A 165 13.64 8.15 -13.33
CA PRO A 165 14.15 8.27 -14.70
C PRO A 165 15.62 7.84 -14.88
N ASN A 166 16.36 7.61 -13.78
CA ASN A 166 17.72 7.06 -13.80
C ASN A 166 17.81 5.55 -13.50
N ALA A 167 16.71 4.89 -13.11
CA ALA A 167 16.68 3.44 -12.89
C ALA A 167 15.72 2.77 -13.89
N SER A 168 16.28 1.90 -14.72
CA SER A 168 15.64 1.36 -15.93
C SER A 168 14.67 0.19 -15.66
N GLU A 169 13.76 0.31 -14.69
CA GLU A 169 12.69 -0.67 -14.50
C GLU A 169 11.37 -0.13 -15.08
N VAL A 170 10.97 -0.71 -16.21
CA VAL A 170 9.70 -0.47 -16.89
C VAL A 170 8.82 -1.68 -16.60
N ASP A 171 7.76 -1.49 -15.82
CA ASP A 171 6.70 -2.51 -15.68
C ASP A 171 5.48 -2.07 -16.51
N THR A 172 5.01 -2.97 -17.36
CA THR A 172 3.90 -2.74 -18.28
C THR A 172 2.75 -3.65 -17.89
N GLY A 173 1.66 -3.06 -17.40
CA GLY A 173 0.41 -3.77 -17.13
C GLY A 173 -0.63 -3.54 -18.23
N THR A 174 -1.43 -4.56 -18.52
CA THR A 174 -2.71 -4.43 -19.25
C THR A 174 -3.86 -4.48 -18.25
N PRO A 175 -4.91 -3.65 -18.38
CA PRO A 175 -6.13 -3.83 -17.62
C PRO A 175 -6.70 -5.23 -17.90
N SER A 176 -7.06 -5.97 -16.85
CA SER A 176 -7.83 -7.21 -16.95
C SER A 176 -9.26 -6.93 -17.39
#